data_AF-A0A319CD40-F1
#
_entry.id   AF-A0A319CD40-F1
#
_cell.length_a   1.000
_cell.length_b   1.000
_cell.length_c   1.000
_cell.angle_alpha   90.00
_cell.angle_beta   90.00
_cell.angle_gamma   90.00
#
_symmetry.space_group_name_H-M   'P 1'
#
loop_
_entity.id
_entity.type
_entity.pdbx_description
1 polymer ?
#
loop_
_entity_poly.entity_id
_entity_poly.type
_entity_poly.pdbx_seq_one_letter_code
_entity_poly.pdbx_strand_id
1 'polypeptide(L)'
;MSMRRKKSETAPARADRAQQPAAEYAISSGNYHEDLLHDLFRVVRSIDPDHTPTLVDMIRNHASLDEVRAYLTRALAAAQPSTPDQEDALHRLEGLRRGIEVESEPPRFRPQIMDIRYLCSNAPYRVPAKPWTSVTDDDDLVSHLVSLYLIWDYPFFAFFDSATFIKHMAMGNTESDFCSPFLVNALLANACYYSQYTEAYTVPGDVRTKGADFLAEAERHLQSHQFEKGGDIRLASLQAHLLLYERYSLSGHNDWGYTMLHRAIEMGESLGIVNKKTGLRLSVSQMSEDMIVSIKRTAWGLFQVDTVVHTNFLRPSRVSSVSVEPIDRNGNNTSDMWAPYPMSQKSRPSYLNLYFDEACKLSFIARDISWSLSRTDRSGTEPDQRKQELYDRLSAWESNLPECFDPATRPAPHLLLLRMRYHTLVINLCCDRFGFHPILSEGDQRTPRDSKGFSALEIALASARTIATLTQQLRVEYGMEHAHQFAMYSVNLALFTLLGQDTFDILDRDFLTLTSAMSIIACRSQLGRHLFHLFKLSVRSRNQGDRVQQSEEVPPGIKELFQPDSKAQVPDRWDKYAEGLTKIDGEQSYVDHFQDDPQALATSGLHEMLQRYERLSVGKEDEWRDRRPKGVTHF
;
A
#
# COMPACT_ATOMS: atom_id res chain seq x y z
N MET A 1 27.43 16.03 -74.48
CA MET A 1 26.59 15.39 -75.53
C MET A 1 25.66 14.36 -74.90
N SER A 2 24.33 14.57 -75.03
CA SER A 2 23.19 13.62 -74.99
C SER A 2 23.06 12.65 -73.80
N MET A 3 22.16 12.86 -72.82
CA MET A 3 20.66 12.79 -72.79
C MET A 3 20.02 11.40 -72.85
N ARG A 4 19.33 11.02 -71.74
CA ARG A 4 17.88 10.71 -71.59
C ARG A 4 17.61 10.30 -70.10
N ARG A 5 16.88 11.08 -69.26
CA ARG A 5 15.41 11.13 -68.98
C ARG A 5 14.79 9.73 -68.70
N LYS A 6 13.94 9.44 -67.70
CA LYS A 6 13.11 10.19 -66.71
C LYS A 6 12.43 9.13 -65.77
N LYS A 7 12.34 9.31 -64.44
CA LYS A 7 11.13 9.41 -63.56
C LYS A 7 11.58 8.93 -62.16
N SER A 8 11.60 9.68 -61.06
CA SER A 8 10.53 10.34 -60.28
C SER A 8 9.50 9.38 -59.69
N GLU A 9 9.73 8.94 -58.44
CA GLU A 9 8.64 8.65 -57.48
C GLU A 9 9.15 8.84 -56.05
N THR A 10 8.73 9.96 -55.48
CA THR A 10 8.78 10.33 -54.06
C THR A 10 7.75 9.49 -53.30
N ALA A 11 8.20 8.66 -52.34
CA ALA A 11 7.33 8.01 -51.37
C ALA A 11 7.07 8.95 -50.17
N PRO A 12 5.82 9.07 -49.68
CA PRO A 12 5.47 10.07 -48.68
C PRO A 12 5.74 9.60 -47.24
N ALA A 13 6.23 10.54 -46.44
CA ALA A 13 6.13 10.51 -44.99
C ALA A 13 4.65 10.67 -44.58
N ARG A 14 4.06 9.67 -43.93
CA ARG A 14 2.88 9.76 -43.03
C ARG A 14 2.49 8.38 -42.52
N ALA A 15 2.90 8.04 -41.29
CA ALA A 15 2.27 6.98 -40.51
C ALA A 15 2.64 7.12 -39.02
N ASP A 16 2.21 8.22 -38.38
CA ASP A 16 2.37 8.38 -36.92
C ASP A 16 1.22 9.16 -36.26
N ARG A 17 0.03 9.15 -36.88
CA ARG A 17 -1.16 9.86 -36.36
C ARG A 17 -2.43 9.01 -36.24
N ALA A 18 -2.34 7.68 -36.34
CA ALA A 18 -3.52 6.81 -36.33
C ALA A 18 -3.63 5.86 -35.12
N GLN A 19 -2.68 5.84 -34.17
CA GLN A 19 -2.71 4.94 -33.01
C GLN A 19 -3.33 5.55 -31.74
N GLN A 20 -3.54 6.86 -31.67
CA GLN A 20 -4.23 7.52 -30.54
C GLN A 20 -5.75 7.30 -30.48
N PRO A 21 -6.52 7.26 -31.60
CA PRO A 21 -7.98 7.09 -31.52
C PRO A 21 -8.40 5.65 -31.14
N ALA A 22 -7.61 4.64 -31.52
CA ALA A 22 -7.93 3.24 -31.28
C ALA A 22 -7.78 2.84 -29.80
N ALA A 23 -6.80 3.43 -29.10
CA ALA A 23 -6.62 3.24 -27.66
C ALA A 23 -7.71 3.95 -26.84
N GLU A 24 -8.17 5.14 -27.27
CA GLU A 24 -9.31 5.82 -26.64
C GLU A 24 -10.63 5.11 -26.90
N TYR A 25 -10.83 4.54 -28.10
CA TYR A 25 -11.95 3.64 -28.37
C TYR A 25 -11.88 2.36 -27.52
N ALA A 26 -10.71 1.74 -27.33
CA ALA A 26 -10.57 0.51 -26.53
C ALA A 26 -10.78 0.73 -25.02
N ILE A 27 -10.40 1.90 -24.49
CA ILE A 27 -10.61 2.26 -23.08
C ILE A 27 -12.09 2.55 -22.79
N SER A 28 -12.81 3.20 -23.71
CA SER A 28 -14.26 3.30 -23.59
C SER A 28 -14.92 1.94 -23.84
N SER A 29 -14.38 1.14 -24.76
CA SER A 29 -14.96 -0.14 -25.15
C SER A 29 -14.86 -1.21 -24.06
N GLY A 30 -13.80 -1.23 -23.25
CA GLY A 30 -13.62 -2.20 -22.17
C GLY A 30 -14.76 -2.18 -21.13
N ASN A 31 -14.99 -1.02 -20.52
CA ASN A 31 -16.14 -0.83 -19.61
C ASN A 31 -17.47 -0.91 -20.37
N TYR A 32 -17.52 -0.38 -21.60
CA TYR A 32 -18.73 -0.43 -22.43
C TYR A 32 -19.18 -1.88 -22.74
N HIS A 33 -18.26 -2.78 -23.06
CA HIS A 33 -18.60 -4.15 -23.41
C HIS A 33 -18.92 -4.99 -22.17
N GLU A 34 -18.24 -4.74 -21.05
CA GLU A 34 -18.50 -5.43 -19.78
C GLU A 34 -19.85 -5.02 -19.18
N ASP A 35 -20.15 -3.72 -19.15
CA ASP A 35 -21.46 -3.19 -18.74
C ASP A 35 -22.58 -3.72 -19.64
N LEU A 36 -22.34 -3.76 -20.97
CA LEU A 36 -23.32 -4.25 -21.93
C LEU A 36 -23.60 -5.75 -21.77
N LEU A 37 -22.56 -6.57 -21.56
CA LEU A 37 -22.70 -8.00 -21.28
C LEU A 37 -23.48 -8.22 -19.99
N HIS A 38 -23.20 -7.43 -18.96
CA HIS A 38 -23.87 -7.54 -17.68
C HIS A 38 -25.34 -7.13 -17.76
N ASP A 39 -25.65 -6.04 -18.46
CA ASP A 39 -27.03 -5.59 -18.73
C ASP A 39 -27.81 -6.60 -19.59
N LEU A 40 -27.14 -7.25 -20.55
CA LEU A 40 -27.72 -8.30 -21.37
C LEU A 40 -28.05 -9.55 -20.55
N PHE A 41 -27.13 -10.00 -19.69
CA PHE A 41 -27.42 -11.08 -18.74
C PHE A 41 -28.53 -10.72 -17.76
N ARG A 42 -28.64 -9.44 -17.38
CA ARG A 42 -29.70 -8.96 -16.48
C ARG A 42 -31.07 -9.00 -17.15
N VAL A 43 -31.21 -8.53 -18.39
CA VAL A 43 -32.48 -8.57 -19.13
C VAL A 43 -32.90 -10.00 -19.50
N VAL A 44 -31.94 -10.88 -19.79
CA VAL A 44 -32.23 -12.30 -20.04
C VAL A 44 -32.61 -13.06 -18.76
N ARG A 45 -32.09 -12.65 -17.60
CA ARG A 45 -32.39 -13.27 -16.29
C ARG A 45 -33.61 -12.67 -15.60
N SER A 46 -33.95 -11.40 -15.87
CA SER A 46 -35.17 -10.77 -15.38
C SER A 46 -36.38 -11.41 -16.06
N ILE A 47 -37.37 -11.80 -15.26
CA ILE A 47 -38.46 -12.72 -15.59
C ILE A 47 -39.55 -12.02 -16.45
N ASP A 48 -39.16 -11.34 -17.52
CA ASP A 48 -40.11 -10.86 -18.54
C ASP A 48 -39.82 -11.58 -19.88
N PRO A 49 -40.57 -12.65 -20.20
CA PRO A 49 -40.32 -13.47 -21.39
C PRO A 49 -40.46 -12.71 -22.71
N ASP A 50 -41.00 -11.49 -22.71
CA ASP A 50 -41.22 -10.69 -23.92
C ASP A 50 -39.93 -9.99 -24.43
N HIS A 51 -38.93 -9.79 -23.56
CA HIS A 51 -37.68 -9.12 -23.96
C HIS A 51 -36.66 -10.05 -24.62
N THR A 52 -36.70 -11.36 -24.32
CA THR A 52 -35.75 -12.35 -24.86
C THR A 52 -35.91 -12.59 -26.36
N PRO A 53 -37.13 -12.77 -26.91
CA PRO A 53 -37.34 -12.90 -28.35
C PRO A 53 -36.84 -11.67 -29.12
N THR A 54 -37.09 -10.48 -28.58
CA THR A 54 -36.67 -9.20 -29.18
C THR A 54 -35.15 -9.06 -29.22
N LEU A 55 -34.44 -9.43 -28.14
CA LEU A 55 -32.97 -9.45 -28.13
C LEU A 55 -32.41 -10.48 -29.12
N VAL A 56 -33.00 -11.68 -29.19
CA VAL A 56 -32.59 -12.73 -30.13
C VAL A 56 -32.81 -12.30 -31.58
N ASP A 57 -33.92 -11.62 -31.88
CA ASP A 57 -34.18 -11.07 -33.22
C ASP A 57 -33.27 -9.90 -33.56
N MET A 58 -32.91 -9.04 -32.60
CA MET A 58 -31.89 -8.01 -32.81
C MET A 58 -30.53 -8.62 -33.14
N ILE A 59 -30.14 -9.70 -32.45
CA ILE A 59 -28.90 -10.43 -32.71
C ILE A 59 -28.94 -11.12 -34.09
N ARG A 60 -30.05 -11.77 -34.43
CA ARG A 60 -30.24 -12.43 -35.75
C ARG A 60 -30.24 -11.44 -36.91
N ASN A 61 -30.69 -10.21 -36.68
CA ASN A 61 -30.73 -9.13 -37.68
C ASN A 61 -29.46 -8.26 -37.69
N HIS A 62 -28.37 -8.68 -37.03
CA HIS A 62 -27.09 -7.96 -36.97
C HIS A 62 -27.20 -6.52 -36.45
N ALA A 63 -28.05 -6.29 -35.43
CA ALA A 63 -28.16 -4.99 -34.78
C ALA A 63 -26.81 -4.53 -34.21
N SER A 64 -26.56 -3.22 -34.28
CA SER A 64 -25.37 -2.60 -33.73
C SER A 64 -25.37 -2.63 -32.20
N LEU A 65 -24.19 -2.61 -31.58
CA LEU A 65 -24.05 -2.65 -30.13
C LEU A 65 -24.73 -1.44 -29.45
N ASP A 66 -24.79 -0.29 -30.11
CA ASP A 66 -25.47 0.91 -29.61
C ASP A 66 -27.00 0.74 -29.61
N GLU A 67 -27.55 0.05 -30.60
CA GLU A 67 -28.99 -0.26 -30.66
C GLU A 67 -29.39 -1.27 -29.57
N VAL A 68 -28.57 -2.31 -29.38
CA VAL A 68 -28.76 -3.28 -28.28
C VAL A 68 -28.69 -2.57 -26.93
N ARG A 69 -27.71 -1.68 -26.75
CA ARG A 69 -27.59 -0.88 -25.52
C ARG A 69 -28.79 0.03 -25.28
N ALA A 70 -29.21 0.79 -26.28
CA ALA A 70 -30.37 1.69 -26.15
C ALA A 70 -31.66 0.94 -25.82
N TYR A 71 -31.78 -0.31 -26.27
CA TYR A 71 -32.88 -1.20 -25.90
C TYR A 71 -32.74 -1.68 -24.45
N LEU A 72 -31.57 -2.19 -24.06
CA LEU A 72 -31.30 -2.66 -22.69
C LEU A 72 -31.51 -1.55 -21.65
N THR A 73 -31.03 -0.33 -21.90
CA THR A 73 -31.24 0.82 -21.00
C THR A 73 -32.73 1.16 -20.85
N ARG A 74 -33.52 1.05 -21.92
CA ARG A 74 -34.97 1.27 -21.86
C ARG A 74 -35.70 0.14 -21.15
N ALA A 75 -35.30 -1.10 -21.38
CA ALA A 75 -35.86 -2.27 -20.71
C ALA A 75 -35.54 -2.26 -19.21
N LEU A 76 -34.31 -1.91 -18.83
CA LEU A 76 -33.89 -1.77 -17.44
C LEU A 76 -34.54 -0.57 -16.74
N ALA A 77 -34.78 0.54 -17.45
CA ALA A 77 -35.53 1.68 -16.91
C ALA A 77 -37.04 1.41 -16.76
N ALA A 78 -37.59 0.49 -17.56
CA ALA A 78 -38.98 0.05 -17.48
C ALA A 78 -39.20 -1.11 -16.48
N ALA A 79 -38.15 -1.87 -16.17
CA ALA A 79 -38.19 -2.95 -15.18
C ALA A 79 -38.34 -2.37 -13.77
N GLN A 80 -39.53 -2.53 -13.18
CA GLN A 80 -39.68 -2.38 -11.74
C GLN A 80 -39.03 -3.59 -11.04
N PRO A 81 -38.39 -3.41 -9.87
CA PRO A 81 -37.80 -4.52 -9.13
C PRO A 81 -38.89 -5.53 -8.77
N SER A 82 -38.89 -6.66 -9.47
CA SER A 82 -39.92 -7.70 -9.32
C SER A 82 -39.44 -8.87 -8.45
N THR A 83 -38.14 -8.98 -8.16
CA THR A 83 -37.57 -10.04 -7.31
C THR A 83 -36.50 -9.48 -6.35
N PRO A 84 -36.35 -10.08 -5.14
CA PRO A 84 -35.32 -9.67 -4.17
C PRO A 84 -33.88 -9.75 -4.73
N ASP A 85 -33.62 -10.70 -5.63
CA ASP A 85 -32.31 -10.87 -6.28
C ASP A 85 -31.97 -9.72 -7.25
N GLN A 86 -32.98 -9.06 -7.84
CA GLN A 86 -32.78 -7.89 -8.71
C GLN A 86 -32.50 -6.62 -7.91
N GLU A 87 -33.15 -6.42 -6.77
CA GLU A 87 -32.86 -5.29 -5.86
C GLU A 87 -31.44 -5.41 -5.30
N ASP A 88 -31.03 -6.60 -4.86
CA ASP A 88 -29.68 -6.85 -4.35
C ASP A 88 -28.61 -6.57 -5.42
N ALA A 89 -28.86 -6.97 -6.68
CA ALA A 89 -27.99 -6.66 -7.80
C ALA A 89 -27.93 -5.16 -8.14
N LEU A 90 -29.02 -4.41 -7.92
CA LEU A 90 -29.07 -2.96 -8.14
C LEU A 90 -28.32 -2.19 -7.05
N HIS A 91 -28.52 -2.57 -5.78
CA HIS A 91 -27.80 -2.00 -4.64
C HIS A 91 -26.29 -2.29 -4.71
N ARG A 92 -25.89 -3.47 -5.20
CA ARG A 92 -24.49 -3.77 -5.53
C ARG A 92 -23.96 -2.83 -6.62
N LEU A 93 -24.70 -2.66 -7.71
CA LEU A 93 -24.31 -1.75 -8.79
C LEU A 93 -24.19 -0.28 -8.32
N GLU A 94 -25.08 0.18 -7.44
CA GLU A 94 -24.97 1.49 -6.80
C GLU A 94 -23.78 1.59 -5.85
N GLY A 95 -23.47 0.53 -5.09
CA GLY A 95 -22.27 0.43 -4.26
C GLY A 95 -20.98 0.51 -5.08
N LEU A 96 -20.89 -0.23 -6.19
CA LEU A 96 -19.80 -0.16 -7.17
C LEU A 96 -19.63 1.26 -7.71
N ARG A 97 -20.74 1.90 -8.09
CA ARG A 97 -20.76 3.27 -8.61
C ARG A 97 -20.34 4.31 -7.56
N ARG A 98 -20.65 4.07 -6.29
CA ARG A 98 -20.28 4.94 -5.16
C ARG A 98 -18.88 4.64 -4.61
N GLY A 99 -18.22 3.55 -5.06
CA GLY A 99 -16.93 3.11 -4.54
C GLY A 99 -17.01 2.53 -3.12
N ILE A 100 -18.20 2.15 -2.68
CA ILE A 100 -18.47 1.55 -1.37
C ILE A 100 -18.98 0.16 -1.69
N GLU A 101 -18.09 -0.80 -1.83
CA GLU A 101 -18.45 -2.21 -1.93
C GLU A 101 -17.37 -3.06 -1.27
N VAL A 102 -17.79 -3.94 -0.37
CA VAL A 102 -16.91 -4.97 0.16
C VAL A 102 -17.07 -6.17 -0.76
N GLU A 103 -16.04 -6.44 -1.56
CA GLU A 103 -16.08 -7.53 -2.55
C GLU A 103 -16.56 -8.83 -1.90
N SER A 104 -17.60 -9.43 -2.49
CA SER A 104 -18.34 -10.56 -1.93
C SER A 104 -17.57 -11.89 -1.98
N GLU A 105 -16.42 -11.93 -2.66
CA GLU A 105 -15.55 -13.11 -2.76
C GLU A 105 -14.08 -12.65 -2.66
N PRO A 106 -13.16 -13.43 -2.02
CA PRO A 106 -11.73 -13.22 -2.26
C PRO A 106 -11.50 -13.22 -3.78
N PRO A 107 -10.58 -12.41 -4.32
CA PRO A 107 -10.36 -12.32 -5.77
C PRO A 107 -10.29 -13.73 -6.33
N ARG A 108 -11.20 -14.05 -7.25
CA ARG A 108 -11.38 -15.42 -7.74
C ARG A 108 -10.02 -15.96 -8.16
N PHE A 109 -9.57 -17.02 -7.49
CA PHE A 109 -8.33 -17.70 -7.81
C PHE A 109 -8.37 -18.04 -9.30
N ARG A 110 -7.46 -17.43 -10.07
CA ARG A 110 -7.39 -17.70 -11.49
C ARG A 110 -6.86 -19.14 -11.68
N PRO A 111 -7.45 -19.94 -12.58
CA PRO A 111 -7.05 -21.33 -12.78
C PRO A 111 -5.57 -21.46 -13.18
N GLN A 112 -5.01 -22.65 -12.98
CA GLN A 112 -3.70 -23.17 -13.45
C GLN A 112 -3.39 -23.00 -14.96
N ILE A 113 -4.28 -22.37 -15.72
CA ILE A 113 -4.15 -22.17 -17.17
C ILE A 113 -3.59 -20.76 -17.36
N MET A 114 -2.39 -20.68 -17.96
CA MET A 114 -1.70 -19.43 -18.28
C MET A 114 -2.68 -18.38 -18.83
N ASP A 115 -2.79 -17.28 -18.10
CA ASP A 115 -3.64 -16.14 -18.47
C ASP A 115 -3.17 -15.59 -19.83
N ILE A 116 -4.12 -15.28 -20.73
CA ILE A 116 -3.81 -14.53 -21.95
C ILE A 116 -3.13 -13.21 -21.59
N ARG A 117 -3.43 -12.59 -20.44
CA ARG A 117 -2.70 -11.40 -19.94
C ARG A 117 -1.27 -11.74 -19.51
N TYR A 118 -1.00 -12.91 -18.93
CA TYR A 118 0.37 -13.38 -18.68
C TYR A 118 1.13 -13.56 -20.00
N LEU A 119 0.47 -14.13 -21.02
CA LEU A 119 1.04 -14.36 -22.36
C LEU A 119 1.13 -13.09 -23.23
N CYS A 120 0.30 -12.07 -22.98
CA CYS A 120 0.23 -10.83 -23.76
C CYS A 120 0.85 -9.61 -23.05
N SER A 121 1.06 -9.65 -21.73
CA SER A 121 1.70 -8.55 -21.00
C SER A 121 3.22 -8.75 -21.02
N ASN A 122 3.88 -8.01 -21.89
CA ASN A 122 5.34 -7.95 -21.85
C ASN A 122 5.77 -7.23 -20.56
N ALA A 123 6.37 -7.98 -19.63
CA ALA A 123 6.96 -7.42 -18.41
C ALA A 123 7.92 -6.27 -18.80
N PRO A 124 7.74 -5.05 -18.26
CA PRO A 124 8.58 -3.90 -18.60
C PRO A 124 10.07 -4.12 -18.32
N TYR A 125 10.39 -4.92 -17.30
CA TYR A 125 11.75 -5.28 -16.94
C TYR A 125 11.97 -6.76 -17.22
N ARG A 126 12.95 -7.07 -18.08
CA ARG A 126 13.33 -8.44 -18.45
C ARG A 126 14.64 -8.80 -17.78
N VAL A 127 14.60 -9.85 -16.96
CA VAL A 127 15.73 -10.33 -16.15
C VAL A 127 15.67 -11.86 -16.02
N PRO A 128 16.80 -12.55 -15.92
CA PRO A 128 16.82 -14.00 -15.82
C PRO A 128 16.50 -14.49 -14.40
N ALA A 129 16.00 -15.72 -14.28
CA ALA A 129 15.83 -16.42 -13.01
C ALA A 129 17.17 -16.97 -12.49
N LYS A 130 17.95 -17.62 -13.36
CA LYS A 130 19.30 -18.07 -13.04
C LYS A 130 20.34 -16.97 -13.30
N PRO A 131 21.38 -16.84 -12.45
CA PRO A 131 21.74 -17.71 -11.31
C PRO A 131 21.15 -17.25 -9.97
N TRP A 132 20.10 -16.42 -9.97
CA TRP A 132 19.67 -15.66 -8.80
C TRP A 132 18.81 -16.42 -7.81
N THR A 133 17.98 -17.35 -8.28
CA THR A 133 17.08 -18.13 -7.43
C THR A 133 17.09 -19.60 -7.84
N SER A 134 16.92 -20.49 -6.87
CA SER A 134 16.66 -21.92 -7.09
C SER A 134 15.18 -22.28 -6.99
N VAL A 135 14.30 -21.31 -6.70
CA VAL A 135 12.86 -21.53 -6.53
C VAL A 135 12.19 -21.82 -7.88
N THR A 136 12.66 -21.17 -8.96
CA THR A 136 12.13 -21.34 -10.31
C THR A 136 13.22 -21.16 -11.36
N ASP A 137 13.03 -21.82 -12.50
CA ASP A 137 13.84 -21.66 -13.72
C ASP A 137 13.15 -20.76 -14.76
N ASP A 138 11.98 -20.20 -14.43
CA ASP A 138 11.16 -19.39 -15.34
C ASP A 138 11.55 -17.90 -15.29
N ASP A 139 12.27 -17.47 -16.33
CA ASP A 139 12.68 -16.07 -16.53
C ASP A 139 11.48 -15.11 -16.67
N ASP A 140 10.35 -15.56 -17.22
CA ASP A 140 9.15 -14.74 -17.39
C ASP A 140 8.46 -14.48 -16.04
N LEU A 141 8.37 -15.50 -15.19
CA LEU A 141 7.85 -15.35 -13.83
C LEU A 141 8.72 -14.36 -13.02
N VAL A 142 10.04 -14.51 -13.07
CA VAL A 142 10.97 -13.60 -12.37
C VAL A 142 10.88 -12.18 -12.94
N SER A 143 10.83 -12.02 -14.26
CA SER A 143 10.62 -10.72 -14.92
C SER A 143 9.30 -10.06 -14.51
N HIS A 144 8.22 -10.85 -14.42
CA HIS A 144 6.90 -10.39 -13.98
C HIS A 144 6.93 -9.88 -12.54
N LEU A 145 7.50 -10.67 -11.61
CA LEU A 145 7.60 -10.30 -10.19
C LEU A 145 8.48 -9.07 -9.98
N VAL A 146 9.66 -9.01 -10.62
CA VAL A 146 10.53 -7.83 -10.56
C VAL A 146 9.82 -6.59 -11.08
N SER A 147 9.05 -6.73 -12.17
CA SER A 147 8.26 -5.63 -12.73
C SER A 147 7.16 -5.16 -11.78
N LEU A 148 6.44 -6.07 -11.13
CA LEU A 148 5.44 -5.72 -10.13
C LEU A 148 6.05 -4.92 -8.97
N TYR A 149 7.16 -5.38 -8.42
CA TYR A 149 7.85 -4.69 -7.33
C TYR A 149 8.31 -3.29 -7.75
N LEU A 150 9.00 -3.16 -8.90
CA LEU A 150 9.54 -1.88 -9.36
C LEU A 150 8.45 -0.84 -9.68
N ILE A 151 7.23 -1.28 -9.99
CA ILE A 151 6.14 -0.40 -10.40
C ILE A 151 5.26 0.02 -9.22
N TRP A 152 4.97 -0.90 -8.29
CA TRP A 152 4.01 -0.65 -7.20
C TRP A 152 4.65 -0.35 -5.86
N ASP A 153 5.83 -0.90 -5.59
CA ASP A 153 6.45 -0.87 -4.27
C ASP A 153 7.67 0.06 -4.21
N TYR A 154 8.62 -0.21 -5.10
CA TYR A 154 9.90 0.49 -5.20
C TYR A 154 9.80 2.02 -5.12
N PRO A 155 8.85 2.71 -5.81
CA PRO A 155 8.82 4.16 -5.79
C PRO A 155 8.65 4.76 -4.40
N PHE A 156 8.05 4.04 -3.43
CA PHE A 156 7.77 4.60 -2.11
C PHE A 156 9.04 4.88 -1.29
N PHE A 157 9.99 3.94 -1.26
CA PHE A 157 11.26 4.11 -0.53
C PHE A 157 12.48 4.29 -1.43
N ALA A 158 12.50 3.71 -2.63
CA ALA A 158 13.57 3.77 -3.62
C ALA A 158 15.01 3.68 -3.06
N PHE A 159 15.24 2.80 -2.07
CA PHE A 159 16.51 2.66 -1.35
C PHE A 159 17.63 1.95 -2.14
N PHE A 160 17.41 1.64 -3.41
CA PHE A 160 18.44 1.14 -4.32
C PHE A 160 18.26 1.77 -5.71
N ASP A 161 19.28 1.72 -6.55
CA ASP A 161 19.18 2.23 -7.92
C ASP A 161 18.61 1.15 -8.85
N SER A 162 17.36 1.33 -9.31
CA SER A 162 16.66 0.30 -10.09
C SER A 162 17.32 0.03 -11.44
N ALA A 163 17.85 1.05 -12.11
CA ALA A 163 18.55 0.88 -13.37
C ALA A 163 19.83 0.05 -13.22
N THR A 164 20.64 0.37 -12.20
CA THR A 164 21.85 -0.39 -11.87
C THR A 164 21.51 -1.81 -11.43
N PHE A 165 20.50 -1.99 -10.58
CA PHE A 165 20.04 -3.31 -10.15
C PHE A 165 19.63 -4.19 -11.34
N ILE A 166 18.77 -3.70 -12.24
CA ILE A 166 18.32 -4.46 -13.41
C ILE A 166 19.48 -4.80 -14.34
N LYS A 167 20.38 -3.84 -14.60
CA LYS A 167 21.59 -4.05 -15.40
C LYS A 167 22.44 -5.18 -14.82
N HIS A 168 22.69 -5.18 -13.52
CA HIS A 168 23.51 -6.19 -12.85
C HIS A 168 22.79 -7.54 -12.73
N MET A 169 21.47 -7.55 -12.55
CA MET A 169 20.67 -8.77 -12.58
C MET A 169 20.73 -9.44 -13.96
N ALA A 170 20.65 -8.66 -15.05
CA ALA A 170 20.79 -9.18 -16.42
C ALA A 170 22.20 -9.72 -16.72
N MET A 171 23.24 -9.19 -16.08
CA MET A 171 24.62 -9.67 -16.25
C MET A 171 24.89 -11.02 -15.58
N GLY A 172 24.08 -11.43 -14.60
CA GLY A 172 24.24 -12.72 -13.92
C GLY A 172 25.45 -12.83 -12.98
N ASN A 173 26.06 -11.71 -12.57
CA ASN A 173 27.22 -11.73 -11.67
C ASN A 173 26.79 -11.70 -10.19
N THR A 174 26.81 -12.86 -9.52
CA THR A 174 26.37 -13.01 -8.11
C THR A 174 27.27 -12.32 -7.08
N GLU A 175 28.49 -11.96 -7.47
CA GLU A 175 29.49 -11.31 -6.61
C GLU A 175 29.43 -9.78 -6.68
N SER A 176 28.41 -9.22 -7.33
CA SER A 176 28.25 -7.78 -7.45
C SER A 176 27.69 -7.14 -6.17
N ASP A 177 28.20 -5.96 -5.81
CA ASP A 177 27.63 -5.13 -4.73
C ASP A 177 26.26 -4.53 -5.07
N PHE A 178 25.84 -4.58 -6.33
CA PHE A 178 24.59 -3.98 -6.82
C PHE A 178 23.44 -4.98 -6.92
N CYS A 179 23.75 -6.27 -7.02
CA CYS A 179 22.77 -7.34 -7.17
C CYS A 179 23.37 -8.64 -6.64
N SER A 180 22.65 -9.31 -5.72
CA SER A 180 23.05 -10.59 -5.16
C SER A 180 21.84 -11.53 -5.08
N PRO A 181 22.04 -12.86 -5.07
CA PRO A 181 20.95 -13.81 -4.84
C PRO A 181 20.14 -13.50 -3.57
N PHE A 182 20.78 -12.99 -2.52
CA PHE A 182 20.10 -12.59 -1.30
C PHE A 182 19.11 -11.44 -1.57
N LEU A 183 19.57 -10.38 -2.24
CA LEU A 183 18.75 -9.22 -2.58
C LEU A 183 17.61 -9.59 -3.53
N VAL A 184 17.89 -10.41 -4.55
CA VAL A 184 16.88 -10.84 -5.54
C VAL A 184 15.78 -11.66 -4.87
N ASN A 185 16.11 -12.67 -4.05
CA ASN A 185 15.07 -13.49 -3.40
C ASN A 185 14.26 -12.69 -2.37
N ALA A 186 14.88 -11.75 -1.64
CA ALA A 186 14.14 -10.84 -0.77
C ALA A 186 13.17 -9.94 -1.57
N LEU A 187 13.58 -9.46 -2.75
CA LEU A 187 12.74 -8.66 -3.64
C LEU A 187 11.58 -9.50 -4.19
N LEU A 188 11.85 -10.71 -4.67
CA LEU A 188 10.82 -11.62 -5.19
C LEU A 188 9.79 -12.02 -4.11
N ALA A 189 10.21 -12.20 -2.87
CA ALA A 189 9.31 -12.45 -1.74
C ALA A 189 8.34 -11.27 -1.49
N ASN A 190 8.81 -10.03 -1.64
CA ASN A 190 7.97 -8.82 -1.55
C ASN A 190 7.08 -8.65 -2.79
N ALA A 191 7.63 -8.87 -3.99
CA ALA A 191 6.91 -8.80 -5.26
C ALA A 191 5.67 -9.70 -5.28
N CYS A 192 5.75 -10.88 -4.66
CA CYS A 192 4.64 -11.81 -4.56
C CYS A 192 3.40 -11.16 -3.94
N TYR A 193 3.52 -10.19 -3.02
CA TYR A 193 2.37 -9.45 -2.48
C TYR A 193 1.48 -8.83 -3.57
N TYR A 194 2.08 -8.36 -4.66
CA TYR A 194 1.43 -7.70 -5.78
C TYR A 194 0.99 -8.64 -6.92
N SER A 195 1.34 -9.93 -6.85
CA SER A 195 0.94 -10.91 -7.86
C SER A 195 -0.41 -11.56 -7.53
N GLN A 196 -1.25 -11.79 -8.54
CA GLN A 196 -2.50 -12.56 -8.40
C GLN A 196 -2.36 -14.01 -8.88
N TYR A 197 -1.16 -14.39 -9.34
CA TYR A 197 -0.92 -15.69 -9.96
C TYR A 197 -0.63 -16.77 -8.93
N THR A 198 -1.03 -17.99 -9.24
CA THR A 198 -0.88 -19.16 -8.36
C THR A 198 0.58 -19.46 -8.05
N GLU A 199 1.48 -19.16 -8.97
CA GLU A 199 2.93 -19.34 -8.92
C GLU A 199 3.58 -18.45 -7.86
N ALA A 200 2.88 -17.42 -7.38
CA ALA A 200 3.29 -16.64 -6.22
C ALA A 200 2.97 -17.33 -4.90
N TYR A 201 2.35 -18.51 -4.88
CA TYR A 201 1.89 -19.23 -3.69
C TYR A 201 2.44 -20.67 -3.65
N THR A 202 2.92 -21.11 -2.49
CA THR A 202 3.21 -22.54 -2.27
C THR A 202 1.93 -23.37 -2.19
N VAL A 203 0.87 -22.81 -1.60
CA VAL A 203 -0.48 -23.38 -1.58
C VAL A 203 -1.42 -22.37 -2.26
N PRO A 204 -1.85 -22.63 -3.52
CA PRO A 204 -2.81 -21.77 -4.21
C PRO A 204 -4.05 -21.57 -3.33
N GLY A 205 -4.42 -20.32 -3.06
CA GLY A 205 -5.49 -20.06 -2.08
C GLY A 205 -5.03 -19.35 -0.82
N ASP A 206 -3.87 -19.77 -0.31
CA ASP A 206 -3.47 -19.46 1.06
C ASP A 206 -2.48 -18.29 1.07
N VAL A 207 -2.99 -17.11 1.43
CA VAL A 207 -2.20 -15.87 1.57
C VAL A 207 -0.99 -16.03 2.48
N ARG A 208 -1.00 -16.95 3.45
CA ARG A 208 0.15 -17.23 4.32
C ARG A 208 1.34 -17.82 3.56
N THR A 209 1.06 -18.53 2.47
CA THR A 209 2.07 -19.19 1.64
C THR A 209 2.56 -18.33 0.48
N LYS A 210 1.98 -17.13 0.31
CA LYS A 210 2.30 -16.24 -0.80
C LYS A 210 3.73 -15.70 -0.66
N GLY A 211 4.62 -16.04 -1.58
CA GLY A 211 6.04 -15.68 -1.56
C GLY A 211 6.88 -16.43 -0.52
N ALA A 212 6.35 -17.51 0.07
CA ALA A 212 7.03 -18.25 1.13
C ALA A 212 8.31 -18.95 0.64
N ASP A 213 8.30 -19.53 -0.56
CA ASP A 213 9.48 -20.21 -1.12
C ASP A 213 10.63 -19.23 -1.40
N PHE A 214 10.33 -18.04 -1.95
CA PHE A 214 11.33 -16.98 -2.14
C PHE A 214 11.84 -16.41 -0.81
N LEU A 215 10.96 -16.28 0.20
CA LEU A 215 11.38 -15.87 1.54
C LEU A 215 12.33 -16.91 2.16
N ALA A 216 12.02 -18.20 2.07
CA ALA A 216 12.87 -19.28 2.57
C ALA A 216 14.25 -19.28 1.89
N GLU A 217 14.30 -19.02 0.57
CA GLU A 217 15.56 -18.90 -0.16
C GLU A 217 16.35 -17.65 0.26
N ALA A 218 15.67 -16.52 0.51
CA ALA A 218 16.30 -15.32 1.08
C ALA A 218 16.86 -15.58 2.50
N GLU A 219 16.13 -16.31 3.34
CA GLU A 219 16.56 -16.70 4.69
C GLU A 219 17.77 -17.64 4.66
N ARG A 220 17.84 -18.56 3.69
CA ARG A 220 19.02 -19.41 3.45
C ARG A 220 20.26 -18.55 3.17
N HIS A 221 20.11 -17.50 2.37
CA HIS A 221 21.18 -16.53 2.15
C HIS A 221 21.48 -15.67 3.38
N LEU A 222 20.47 -15.24 4.13
CA LEU A 222 20.65 -14.47 5.36
C LEU A 222 21.58 -15.21 6.34
N GLN A 223 21.40 -16.53 6.52
CA GLN A 223 22.28 -17.33 7.39
C GLN A 223 23.75 -17.29 6.97
N SER A 224 24.03 -17.15 5.67
CA SER A 224 25.40 -17.04 5.15
C SER A 224 26.01 -15.65 5.39
N HIS A 225 25.17 -14.60 5.43
CA HIS A 225 25.61 -13.20 5.58
C HIS A 225 25.41 -12.66 7.01
N GLN A 226 24.84 -13.45 7.93
CA GLN A 226 24.49 -13.00 9.30
C GLN A 226 25.67 -12.44 10.10
N PHE A 227 26.90 -12.82 9.73
CA PHE A 227 28.13 -12.39 10.41
C PHE A 227 28.90 -11.27 9.69
N GLU A 228 28.38 -10.69 8.60
CA GLU A 228 28.99 -9.52 7.94
C GLU A 228 29.18 -8.37 8.96
N LYS A 229 30.40 -7.87 9.13
CA LYS A 229 30.71 -6.77 10.06
C LYS A 229 31.82 -5.89 9.49
N GLY A 230 31.81 -4.61 9.86
CA GLY A 230 32.85 -3.68 9.46
C GLY A 230 32.99 -3.56 7.93
N GLY A 231 34.20 -3.79 7.42
CA GLY A 231 34.53 -3.63 5.99
C GLY A 231 33.95 -4.70 5.06
N ASP A 232 33.42 -5.81 5.60
CA ASP A 232 32.84 -6.91 4.81
C ASP A 232 31.36 -6.69 4.47
N ILE A 233 30.76 -5.61 4.96
CA ILE A 233 29.33 -5.31 4.75
C ILE A 233 29.12 -4.89 3.29
N ARG A 234 28.28 -5.65 2.58
CA ARG A 234 27.91 -5.33 1.20
C ARG A 234 26.66 -4.47 1.13
N LEU A 235 26.61 -3.59 0.13
CA LEU A 235 25.46 -2.71 -0.08
C LEU A 235 24.18 -3.51 -0.40
N ALA A 236 24.28 -4.52 -1.26
CA ALA A 236 23.18 -5.44 -1.56
C ALA A 236 22.67 -6.19 -0.32
N SER A 237 23.55 -6.55 0.61
CA SER A 237 23.16 -7.19 1.86
C SER A 237 22.32 -6.24 2.73
N LEU A 238 22.70 -4.96 2.85
CA LEU A 238 21.90 -3.96 3.58
C LEU A 238 20.52 -3.78 2.94
N GLN A 239 20.46 -3.62 1.62
CA GLN A 239 19.21 -3.47 0.87
C GLN A 239 18.29 -4.69 1.01
N ALA A 240 18.87 -5.90 1.06
CA ALA A 240 18.12 -7.13 1.30
C ALA A 240 17.50 -7.16 2.72
N HIS A 241 18.19 -6.64 3.74
CA HIS A 241 17.62 -6.52 5.09
C HIS A 241 16.44 -5.54 5.13
N LEU A 242 16.48 -4.45 4.34
CA LEU A 242 15.34 -3.54 4.22
C LEU A 242 14.11 -4.23 3.61
N LEU A 243 14.31 -5.02 2.54
CA LEU A 243 13.25 -5.84 1.95
C LEU A 243 12.73 -6.92 2.90
N LEU A 244 13.60 -7.56 3.68
CA LEU A 244 13.17 -8.53 4.67
C LEU A 244 12.37 -7.87 5.80
N TYR A 245 12.74 -6.66 6.23
CA TYR A 245 11.94 -5.86 7.16
C TYR A 245 10.51 -5.70 6.61
N GLU A 246 10.36 -5.22 5.36
CA GLU A 246 9.05 -5.05 4.72
C GLU A 246 8.28 -6.37 4.68
N ARG A 247 8.96 -7.45 4.29
CA ARG A 247 8.34 -8.77 4.16
C ARG A 247 7.82 -9.31 5.49
N TYR A 248 8.63 -9.25 6.56
CA TYR A 248 8.21 -9.69 7.89
C TYR A 248 7.10 -8.79 8.46
N SER A 249 7.14 -7.49 8.13
CA SER A 249 6.12 -6.54 8.54
C SER A 249 4.71 -6.90 8.03
N LEU A 250 4.60 -7.69 6.96
CA LEU A 250 3.32 -8.13 6.38
C LEU A 250 2.89 -9.54 6.80
N SER A 251 3.85 -10.39 7.18
CA SER A 251 3.60 -11.79 7.54
C SER A 251 3.32 -12.00 9.03
N GLY A 252 3.64 -11.01 9.88
CA GLY A 252 3.45 -11.05 11.33
C GLY A 252 4.23 -12.15 12.04
N HIS A 253 5.37 -12.55 11.46
CA HIS A 253 6.22 -13.60 12.01
C HIS A 253 7.24 -13.02 13.00
N ASN A 254 6.96 -13.16 14.29
CA ASN A 254 7.86 -12.83 15.41
C ASN A 254 8.42 -11.38 15.35
N ASP A 255 9.35 -11.01 16.23
CA ASP A 255 9.98 -9.67 16.21
C ASP A 255 11.05 -9.49 15.11
N TRP A 256 10.87 -10.17 13.98
CA TRP A 256 11.82 -10.15 12.86
C TRP A 256 11.80 -8.82 12.10
N GLY A 257 10.68 -8.08 12.11
CA GLY A 257 10.57 -6.77 11.45
C GLY A 257 11.58 -5.76 12.01
N TYR A 258 11.50 -5.45 13.31
CA TYR A 258 12.49 -4.57 13.96
C TYR A 258 13.90 -5.15 13.92
N THR A 259 14.05 -6.48 14.03
CA THR A 259 15.36 -7.14 13.92
C THR A 259 16.04 -6.81 12.58
N MET A 260 15.33 -6.96 11.46
CA MET A 260 15.88 -6.68 10.14
C MET A 260 16.14 -5.19 9.92
N LEU A 261 15.23 -4.32 10.37
CA LEU A 261 15.40 -2.86 10.26
C LEU A 261 16.61 -2.38 11.08
N HIS A 262 16.72 -2.78 12.34
CA HIS A 262 17.85 -2.42 13.20
C HIS A 262 19.16 -2.93 12.63
N ARG A 263 19.17 -4.15 12.07
CA ARG A 263 20.35 -4.68 11.40
C ARG A 263 20.75 -3.84 10.19
N ALA A 264 19.80 -3.43 9.35
CA ALA A 264 20.07 -2.55 8.21
C ALA A 264 20.62 -1.18 8.66
N ILE A 265 20.12 -0.64 9.78
CA ILE A 265 20.63 0.60 10.38
C ILE A 265 22.08 0.41 10.86
N GLU A 266 22.38 -0.66 11.59
CA GLU A 266 23.74 -0.98 12.06
C GLU A 266 24.71 -1.17 10.88
N MET A 267 24.24 -1.74 9.77
CA MET A 267 25.01 -1.86 8.53
C MET A 267 25.29 -0.48 7.91
N GLY A 268 24.27 0.39 7.84
CA GLY A 268 24.42 1.75 7.34
C GLY A 268 25.38 2.60 8.21
N GLU A 269 25.34 2.43 9.53
CA GLU A 269 26.28 3.05 10.46
C GLU A 269 27.72 2.55 10.24
N SER A 270 27.87 1.24 10.04
CA SER A 270 29.18 0.62 9.79
C SER A 270 29.80 1.06 8.46
N LEU A 271 28.97 1.22 7.42
CA LEU A 271 29.37 1.83 6.13
C LEU A 271 29.62 3.35 6.25
N GLY A 272 29.21 3.97 7.36
CA GLY A 272 29.35 5.40 7.60
C GLY A 272 28.41 6.28 6.78
N ILE A 273 27.37 5.69 6.17
CA ILE A 273 26.42 6.39 5.28
C ILE A 273 25.30 7.09 6.06
N VAL A 274 25.09 6.72 7.32
CA VAL A 274 24.18 7.38 8.28
C VAL A 274 24.84 7.58 9.65
N ASN A 275 24.27 8.46 10.47
CA ASN A 275 24.66 8.75 11.86
C ASN A 275 26.13 9.17 12.08
N LYS A 276 26.83 9.61 11.03
CA LYS A 276 28.23 10.05 11.09
C LYS A 276 28.32 11.58 10.97
N LYS A 277 28.73 12.24 12.05
CA LYS A 277 28.78 13.71 12.14
C LYS A 277 29.69 14.39 11.11
N THR A 278 30.77 13.74 10.70
CA THR A 278 31.75 14.30 9.76
C THR A 278 31.34 14.18 8.30
N GLY A 279 30.20 13.53 8.01
CA GLY A 279 29.80 13.15 6.66
C GLY A 279 30.73 12.11 6.04
N LEU A 280 30.30 11.57 4.90
CA LEU A 280 31.05 10.66 4.04
C LEU A 280 31.21 11.35 2.68
N ARG A 281 32.45 11.66 2.32
CA ARG A 281 32.78 12.20 1.00
C ARG A 281 32.91 11.06 0.01
N LEU A 282 31.97 10.99 -0.92
CA LEU A 282 32.02 10.08 -2.06
C LEU A 282 32.76 10.78 -3.20
N SER A 283 33.72 10.09 -3.82
CA SER A 283 34.51 10.65 -4.93
C SER A 283 34.58 9.69 -6.09
N VAL A 284 34.35 10.20 -7.31
CA VAL A 284 34.49 9.45 -8.56
C VAL A 284 35.92 8.93 -8.75
N SER A 285 36.90 9.54 -8.08
CA SER A 285 38.29 9.05 -8.08
C SER A 285 38.50 7.75 -7.30
N GLN A 286 37.54 7.34 -6.47
CA GLN A 286 37.62 6.17 -5.59
C GLN A 286 36.59 5.08 -5.92
N MET A 287 35.51 5.44 -6.61
CA MET A 287 34.37 4.56 -6.87
C MET A 287 33.65 4.98 -8.15
N SER A 288 32.95 4.05 -8.80
CA SER A 288 32.16 4.33 -10.00
C SER A 288 30.97 5.25 -9.70
N GLU A 289 30.45 5.93 -10.73
CA GLU A 289 29.23 6.74 -10.61
C GLU A 289 28.03 5.90 -10.16
N ASP A 290 27.86 4.70 -10.73
CA ASP A 290 26.82 3.72 -10.33
C ASP A 290 26.90 3.42 -8.82
N MET A 291 28.11 3.26 -8.26
CA MET A 291 28.33 3.05 -6.83
C MET A 291 27.97 4.28 -5.99
N ILE A 292 28.36 5.48 -6.42
CA ILE A 292 28.04 6.72 -5.72
C ILE A 292 26.52 6.90 -5.63
N VAL A 293 25.81 6.74 -6.76
CA VAL A 293 24.35 6.85 -6.81
C VAL A 293 23.69 5.79 -5.92
N SER A 294 24.18 4.54 -5.97
CA SER A 294 23.65 3.45 -5.16
C SER A 294 23.85 3.65 -3.66
N ILE A 295 25.01 4.19 -3.25
CA ILE A 295 25.27 4.56 -1.84
C ILE A 295 24.32 5.68 -1.39
N LYS A 296 24.15 6.73 -2.22
CA LYS A 296 23.24 7.84 -1.91
C LYS A 296 21.81 7.34 -1.77
N ARG A 297 21.30 6.56 -2.72
CA ARG A 297 19.94 5.98 -2.66
C ARG A 297 19.75 5.12 -1.43
N THR A 298 20.70 4.24 -1.11
CA THR A 298 20.64 3.40 0.09
C THR A 298 20.61 4.23 1.37
N ALA A 299 21.47 5.24 1.51
CA ALA A 299 21.55 6.06 2.71
C ALA A 299 20.27 6.85 2.97
N TRP A 300 19.76 7.53 1.93
CA TRP A 300 18.54 8.33 2.02
C TRP A 300 17.30 7.46 2.13
N GLY A 301 17.25 6.33 1.42
CA GLY A 301 16.15 5.36 1.52
C GLY A 301 16.09 4.70 2.90
N LEU A 302 17.23 4.30 3.49
CA LEU A 302 17.30 3.81 4.87
C LEU A 302 16.75 4.83 5.87
N PHE A 303 17.05 6.12 5.69
CA PHE A 303 16.49 7.19 6.52
C PHE A 303 14.97 7.33 6.33
N GLN A 304 14.46 7.16 5.11
CA GLN A 304 13.01 7.14 4.89
C GLN A 304 12.34 5.96 5.57
N VAL A 305 12.89 4.75 5.44
CA VAL A 305 12.34 3.56 6.09
C VAL A 305 12.33 3.74 7.61
N ASP A 306 13.45 4.13 8.22
CA ASP A 306 13.55 4.36 9.67
C ASP A 306 12.52 5.39 10.16
N THR A 307 12.35 6.51 9.45
CA THR A 307 11.41 7.55 9.86
C THR A 307 9.96 7.14 9.66
N VAL A 308 9.61 6.45 8.57
CA VAL A 308 8.25 5.91 8.37
C VAL A 308 7.89 4.94 9.50
N VAL A 309 8.73 3.94 9.77
CA VAL A 309 8.43 2.90 10.75
C VAL A 309 8.27 3.46 12.15
N HIS A 310 9.27 4.19 12.63
CA HIS A 310 9.26 4.64 14.01
C HIS A 310 8.17 5.69 14.24
N THR A 311 7.95 6.63 13.32
CA THR A 311 6.85 7.60 13.49
C THR A 311 5.47 6.96 13.42
N ASN A 312 5.28 5.96 12.57
CA ASN A 312 4.01 5.23 12.47
C ASN A 312 3.63 4.55 13.80
N PHE A 313 4.60 4.12 14.60
CA PHE A 313 4.35 3.48 15.89
C PHE A 313 4.69 4.36 17.08
N LEU A 314 4.80 5.68 16.86
CA LEU A 314 5.09 6.68 17.89
C LEU A 314 6.35 6.33 18.70
N ARG A 315 7.37 5.82 18.01
CA ARG A 315 8.72 5.50 18.50
C ARG A 315 9.73 6.53 17.98
N PRO A 316 10.85 6.74 18.68
CA PRO A 316 11.89 7.63 18.20
C PRO A 316 12.66 6.98 17.05
N SER A 317 12.82 7.71 15.95
CA SER A 317 13.70 7.33 14.85
C SER A 317 15.14 7.15 15.34
N ARG A 318 15.84 6.14 14.79
CA ARG A 318 17.22 5.79 15.17
C ARG A 318 18.24 6.43 14.24
N VAL A 319 17.84 6.74 13.00
CA VAL A 319 18.68 7.47 12.05
C VAL A 319 18.52 8.97 12.32
N SER A 320 19.51 9.54 13.00
CA SER A 320 19.60 10.95 13.35
C SER A 320 20.03 11.84 12.19
N SER A 321 20.85 11.33 11.27
CA SER A 321 21.40 12.10 10.15
C SER A 321 21.83 11.17 9.02
N VAL A 322 21.74 11.68 7.79
CA VAL A 322 22.31 11.05 6.60
C VAL A 322 23.69 11.66 6.35
N SER A 323 24.70 10.82 6.19
CA SER A 323 26.10 11.24 6.11
C SER A 323 26.53 11.60 4.69
N VAL A 324 25.68 11.35 3.70
CA VAL A 324 25.96 11.62 2.28
C VAL A 324 25.06 12.75 1.77
N GLU A 325 25.52 13.43 0.72
CA GLU A 325 24.77 14.53 0.10
C GLU A 325 23.47 14.05 -0.57
N PRO A 326 22.43 14.90 -0.67
CA PRO A 326 21.18 14.59 -1.36
C PRO A 326 21.38 14.18 -2.82
N ILE A 327 20.44 13.40 -3.34
CA ILE A 327 20.36 13.09 -4.77
C ILE A 327 19.81 14.33 -5.49
N ASP A 328 20.32 14.61 -6.69
CA ASP A 328 19.84 15.74 -7.49
C ASP A 328 18.39 15.53 -7.92
N ARG A 329 17.50 16.40 -7.40
CA ARG A 329 16.07 16.46 -7.77
C ARG A 329 15.83 16.67 -9.26
N ASN A 330 16.73 17.37 -9.95
CA ASN A 330 16.60 17.76 -11.36
C ASN A 330 17.51 16.93 -12.29
N GLY A 331 18.05 15.80 -11.82
CA GLY A 331 18.83 14.90 -12.66
C GLY A 331 18.04 14.48 -13.92
N ASN A 332 18.72 13.89 -14.92
CA ASN A 332 18.30 13.59 -16.30
C ASN A 332 16.91 12.91 -16.56
N ASN A 333 16.08 12.71 -15.55
CA ASN A 333 14.89 11.88 -15.51
C ASN A 333 13.57 12.67 -15.46
N THR A 334 13.55 13.97 -15.79
CA THR A 334 12.28 14.73 -15.88
C THR A 334 11.33 14.20 -16.96
N SER A 335 11.80 13.30 -17.82
CA SER A 335 11.02 12.57 -18.84
C SER A 335 10.68 11.13 -18.47
N ASP A 336 11.04 10.65 -17.28
CA ASP A 336 10.75 9.27 -16.89
C ASP A 336 9.25 9.04 -16.78
N MET A 337 8.78 8.01 -17.47
CA MET A 337 7.39 7.65 -17.52
C MET A 337 7.13 6.46 -16.60
N TRP A 338 6.10 6.57 -15.76
CA TRP A 338 5.53 5.47 -15.00
C TRP A 338 4.34 4.91 -15.76
N ALA A 339 4.24 3.59 -15.83
CA ALA A 339 3.09 2.91 -16.40
C ALA A 339 2.64 1.82 -15.42
N PRO A 340 1.34 1.74 -15.11
CA PRO A 340 0.85 0.65 -14.28
C PRO A 340 1.03 -0.68 -15.02
N TYR A 341 1.30 -1.74 -14.26
CA TYR A 341 1.50 -3.08 -14.77
C TYR A 341 0.88 -4.07 -13.80
N PRO A 342 0.14 -5.10 -14.25
CA PRO A 342 -0.07 -5.53 -15.63
C PRO A 342 -1.21 -4.79 -16.36
N MET A 343 -1.70 -3.68 -15.80
CA MET A 343 -2.85 -2.94 -16.34
C MET A 343 -2.52 -2.20 -17.65
N SER A 344 -3.41 -2.24 -18.63
CA SER A 344 -3.26 -1.51 -19.91
C SER A 344 -3.69 -0.04 -19.82
N GLN A 345 -3.33 0.68 -18.75
CA GLN A 345 -3.67 2.09 -18.63
C GLN A 345 -2.58 3.01 -19.22
N LYS A 346 -2.94 4.27 -19.47
CA LYS A 346 -2.04 5.28 -20.04
C LYS A 346 -0.86 5.55 -19.10
N SER A 347 0.34 5.57 -19.67
CA SER A 347 1.56 5.99 -18.99
C SER A 347 1.50 7.47 -18.62
N ARG A 348 2.11 7.83 -17.49
CA ARG A 348 2.12 9.19 -16.90
C ARG A 348 3.55 9.52 -16.43
N PRO A 349 3.93 10.80 -16.29
CA PRO A 349 5.24 11.14 -15.75
C PRO A 349 5.43 10.57 -14.33
N SER A 350 6.60 9.97 -14.09
CA SER A 350 6.94 9.30 -12.83
C SER A 350 7.28 10.29 -11.71
N TYR A 351 8.01 11.37 -12.04
CA TYR A 351 8.54 12.32 -11.06
C TYR A 351 9.31 11.67 -9.88
N LEU A 352 9.92 10.50 -10.09
CA LEU A 352 10.50 9.71 -8.99
C LEU A 352 11.59 10.46 -8.20
N ASN A 353 12.51 11.16 -8.88
CA ASN A 353 13.57 11.91 -8.18
C ASN A 353 12.99 13.11 -7.40
N LEU A 354 11.96 13.77 -7.93
CA LEU A 354 11.26 14.86 -7.24
C LEU A 354 10.49 14.33 -6.03
N TYR A 355 9.77 13.22 -6.18
CA TYR A 355 9.14 12.50 -5.07
C TYR A 355 10.16 12.16 -3.99
N PHE A 356 11.30 11.56 -4.37
CA PHE A 356 12.30 11.11 -3.43
C PHE A 356 12.90 12.27 -2.64
N ASP A 357 13.22 13.39 -3.30
CA ASP A 357 13.68 14.62 -2.65
C ASP A 357 12.65 15.15 -1.64
N GLU A 358 11.38 15.26 -2.04
CA GLU A 358 10.31 15.72 -1.14
C GLU A 358 10.05 14.76 0.03
N ALA A 359 10.12 13.45 -0.23
CA ALA A 359 9.99 12.43 0.80
C ALA A 359 11.15 12.46 1.80
N CYS A 360 12.38 12.74 1.36
CA CYS A 360 13.52 12.95 2.24
C CYS A 360 13.39 14.21 3.10
N LYS A 361 12.86 15.32 2.55
CA LYS A 361 12.56 16.54 3.32
C LYS A 361 11.50 16.28 4.39
N LEU A 362 10.42 15.58 4.02
CA LEU A 362 9.37 15.19 4.97
C LEU A 362 9.92 14.29 6.08
N SER A 363 10.85 13.38 5.77
CA SER A 363 11.51 12.51 6.75
C SER A 363 12.25 13.28 7.85
N PHE A 364 12.80 14.46 7.58
CA PHE A 364 13.39 15.29 8.64
C PHE A 364 12.35 15.81 9.62
N ILE A 365 11.18 16.22 9.13
CA ILE A 365 10.07 16.66 9.99
C ILE A 365 9.54 15.45 10.78
N ALA A 366 9.36 14.31 10.11
CA ALA A 366 8.94 13.04 10.72
C ALA A 366 9.88 12.62 11.86
N ARG A 367 11.20 12.64 11.64
CA ARG A 367 12.22 12.37 12.67
C ARG A 367 12.04 13.30 13.88
N ASP A 368 11.86 14.60 13.66
CA ASP A 368 11.72 15.56 14.75
C ASP A 368 10.42 15.35 15.53
N ILE A 369 9.32 14.96 14.86
CA ILE A 369 8.07 14.51 15.49
C ILE A 369 8.34 13.27 16.35
N SER A 370 9.00 12.25 15.80
CA SER A 370 9.33 11.00 16.52
C SER A 370 10.08 11.25 17.84
N TRP A 371 11.00 12.22 17.82
CA TRP A 371 11.81 12.58 18.98
C TRP A 371 11.07 13.46 19.98
N SER A 372 10.16 14.34 19.53
CA SER A 372 9.32 15.09 20.47
C SER A 372 8.35 14.17 21.21
N LEU A 373 7.83 13.13 20.55
CA LEU A 373 6.94 12.14 21.16
C LEU A 373 7.62 11.30 22.24
N SER A 374 8.94 11.12 22.15
CA SER A 374 9.72 10.24 23.03
C SER A 374 10.41 10.97 24.19
N ARG A 375 10.56 12.29 24.10
CA ARG A 375 11.24 13.09 25.13
C ARG A 375 10.21 13.48 26.19
N THR A 376 10.23 12.80 27.33
CA THR A 376 9.70 13.33 28.58
C THR A 376 10.48 14.59 28.93
N ASP A 377 9.88 15.73 28.57
CA ASP A 377 10.10 17.08 29.07
C ASP A 377 11.50 17.39 29.67
N ARG A 378 12.45 17.75 28.80
CA ARG A 378 13.76 18.30 29.18
C ARG A 378 14.08 19.64 28.52
N SER A 379 13.20 20.15 27.65
CA SER A 379 13.48 21.35 26.84
C SER A 379 12.82 22.64 27.34
N GLY A 380 12.03 22.61 28.42
CA GLY A 380 11.40 23.81 28.98
C GLY A 380 10.49 24.57 27.99
N THR A 381 10.12 23.92 26.89
CA THR A 381 9.17 24.41 25.89
C THR A 381 7.85 23.71 26.16
N GLU A 382 6.76 24.46 26.30
CA GLU A 382 5.43 23.91 26.50
C GLU A 382 5.11 22.89 25.38
N PRO A 383 4.63 21.66 25.71
CA PRO A 383 4.36 20.61 24.74
C PRO A 383 3.49 21.06 23.55
N ASP A 384 2.48 21.89 23.82
CA ASP A 384 1.58 22.41 22.79
C ASP A 384 2.26 23.38 21.82
N GLN A 385 3.23 24.19 22.30
CA GLN A 385 4.00 25.08 21.45
C GLN A 385 4.89 24.29 20.49
N ARG A 386 5.49 23.18 20.96
CA ARG A 386 6.32 22.31 20.11
C ARG A 386 5.47 21.59 19.06
N LYS A 387 4.26 21.13 19.43
CA LYS A 387 3.31 20.55 18.47
C LYS A 387 2.91 21.56 17.40
N GLN A 388 2.56 22.78 17.77
CA GLN A 388 2.24 23.85 16.83
C GLN A 388 3.41 24.12 15.87
N GLU A 389 4.64 24.24 16.37
CA GLU A 389 5.83 24.46 15.53
C GLU A 389 6.01 23.34 14.49
N LEU A 390 5.86 22.08 14.90
CA LEU A 390 5.97 20.93 14.01
C LEU A 390 4.83 20.87 12.99
N TYR A 391 3.62 21.24 13.41
CA TYR A 391 2.46 21.34 12.51
C TYR A 391 2.63 22.46 11.48
N ASP A 392 3.18 23.62 11.88
CA ASP A 392 3.48 24.73 10.96
C ASP A 392 4.53 24.32 9.93
N ARG A 393 5.55 23.57 10.34
CA ARG A 393 6.57 23.01 9.43
C ARG A 393 5.96 21.99 8.45
N LEU A 394 5.08 21.12 8.91
CA LEU A 394 4.32 20.20 8.06
C LEU A 394 3.49 21.00 7.05
N SER A 395 2.67 21.95 7.51
CA SER A 395 1.78 22.75 6.67
C SER A 395 2.54 23.57 5.63
N ALA A 396 3.70 24.13 6.02
CA ALA A 396 4.60 24.82 5.11
C ALA A 396 5.20 23.88 4.06
N TRP A 397 5.56 22.64 4.44
CA TRP A 397 6.02 21.65 3.47
C TRP A 397 4.93 21.30 2.46
N GLU A 398 3.69 21.03 2.90
CA GLU A 398 2.58 20.72 2.01
C GLU A 398 2.27 21.89 1.04
N SER A 399 2.25 23.12 1.55
CA SER A 399 1.96 24.32 0.76
C SER A 399 3.02 24.61 -0.32
N ASN A 400 4.23 24.06 -0.17
CA ASN A 400 5.32 24.21 -1.12
C ASN A 400 5.44 23.02 -2.09
N LEU A 401 4.54 22.04 -2.03
CA LEU A 401 4.55 20.92 -2.96
C LEU A 401 4.29 21.41 -4.40
N PRO A 402 5.05 20.91 -5.40
CA PRO A 402 4.78 21.21 -6.81
C PRO A 402 3.40 20.73 -7.27
N GLU A 403 2.86 21.38 -8.32
CA GLU A 403 1.54 21.08 -8.89
C GLU A 403 1.37 19.62 -9.34
N CYS A 404 2.45 18.92 -9.71
CA CYS A 404 2.39 17.50 -10.08
C CYS A 404 1.97 16.57 -8.93
N PHE A 405 1.97 17.04 -7.68
CA PHE A 405 1.43 16.30 -6.54
C PHE A 405 -0.06 16.56 -6.30
N ASP A 406 -0.68 17.50 -7.03
CA ASP A 406 -2.11 17.77 -6.93
C ASP A 406 -2.89 16.54 -7.40
N PRO A 407 -3.74 15.93 -6.54
CA PRO A 407 -4.58 14.80 -6.91
C PRO A 407 -5.48 15.11 -8.11
N ALA A 408 -5.87 16.36 -8.35
CA ALA A 408 -6.65 16.72 -9.54
C ALA A 408 -5.93 16.38 -10.86
N THR A 409 -4.59 16.33 -10.86
CA THR A 409 -3.78 15.95 -12.04
C THR A 409 -3.77 14.44 -12.31
N ARG A 410 -4.39 13.65 -11.41
CA ARG A 410 -4.39 12.18 -11.43
C ARG A 410 -2.95 11.62 -11.52
N PRO A 411 -2.10 11.92 -10.53
CA PRO A 411 -0.69 11.53 -10.58
C PRO A 411 -0.50 10.01 -10.41
N ALA A 412 0.73 9.55 -10.62
CA ALA A 412 1.16 8.21 -10.29
C ALA A 412 0.93 7.89 -8.79
N PRO A 413 0.70 6.63 -8.41
CA PRO A 413 0.22 6.26 -7.08
C PRO A 413 1.16 6.68 -5.94
N HIS A 414 2.47 6.64 -6.14
CA HIS A 414 3.45 7.05 -5.11
C HIS A 414 3.35 8.54 -4.74
N LEU A 415 2.94 9.41 -5.67
CA LEU A 415 2.71 10.83 -5.37
C LEU A 415 1.49 11.01 -4.44
N LEU A 416 0.45 10.20 -4.62
CA LEU A 416 -0.70 10.15 -3.69
C LEU A 416 -0.29 9.59 -2.32
N LEU A 417 0.54 8.54 -2.30
CA LEU A 417 1.08 7.96 -1.07
C LEU A 417 1.92 8.97 -0.26
N LEU A 418 2.64 9.89 -0.92
CA LEU A 418 3.37 10.94 -0.21
C LEU A 418 2.43 11.87 0.56
N ARG A 419 1.31 12.25 -0.08
CA ARG A 419 0.29 13.09 0.58
C ARG A 419 -0.44 12.33 1.68
N MET A 420 -0.68 11.03 1.51
CA MET A 420 -1.18 10.18 2.60
C MET A 420 -0.18 10.17 3.77
N ARG A 421 1.13 10.06 3.50
CA ARG A 421 2.18 10.08 4.53
C ARG A 421 2.19 11.39 5.31
N TYR A 422 1.98 12.51 4.64
CA TYR A 422 1.80 13.80 5.29
C TYR A 422 0.63 13.79 6.29
N HIS A 423 -0.57 13.40 5.86
CA HIS A 423 -1.75 13.37 6.74
C HIS A 423 -1.62 12.36 7.87
N THR A 424 -0.94 11.24 7.63
CA THR A 424 -0.54 10.29 8.68
C THR A 424 0.33 10.95 9.75
N LEU A 425 1.34 11.74 9.36
CA LEU A 425 2.19 12.45 10.31
C LEU A 425 1.41 13.52 11.09
N VAL A 426 0.47 14.21 10.44
CA VAL A 426 -0.44 15.16 11.10
C VAL A 426 -1.28 14.45 12.16
N ILE A 427 -1.90 13.30 11.83
CA ILE A 427 -2.67 12.50 12.80
C ILE A 427 -1.76 12.05 13.95
N ASN A 428 -0.58 11.50 13.67
CA ASN A 428 0.35 11.03 14.71
C ASN A 428 0.85 12.16 15.62
N LEU A 429 1.02 13.38 15.09
CA LEU A 429 1.37 14.57 15.87
C LEU A 429 0.21 15.03 16.78
N CYS A 430 -1.02 14.94 16.30
CA CYS A 430 -2.22 15.34 17.04
C CYS A 430 -2.68 14.29 18.07
N CYS A 431 -2.49 13.00 17.79
CA CYS A 431 -2.97 11.87 18.58
C CYS A 431 -1.92 11.26 19.52
N ASP A 432 -0.93 12.03 19.95
CA ASP A 432 0.18 11.52 20.76
C ASP A 432 -0.24 10.96 22.13
N ARG A 433 0.72 10.34 22.84
CA ARG A 433 0.53 9.78 24.20
C ARG A 433 0.00 10.79 25.23
N PHE A 434 -0.11 12.07 24.87
CA PHE A 434 -0.60 13.15 25.72
C PHE A 434 -2.06 13.54 25.47
N GLY A 435 -2.84 12.83 24.65
CA GLY A 435 -4.29 13.02 24.69
C GLY A 435 -5.13 12.35 23.60
N PHE A 436 -5.77 11.23 23.97
CA PHE A 436 -7.22 11.08 23.94
C PHE A 436 -7.59 10.42 25.27
N HIS A 437 -8.19 11.16 26.19
CA HIS A 437 -8.87 10.55 27.33
C HIS A 437 -10.36 10.43 26.96
N PRO A 438 -10.82 9.30 26.42
CA PRO A 438 -12.21 8.95 26.58
C PRO A 438 -12.41 8.49 28.03
N ILE A 439 -13.38 9.12 28.69
CA ILE A 439 -14.22 8.54 29.77
C ILE A 439 -13.74 8.75 31.23
N LEU A 440 -14.53 9.60 31.91
CA LEU A 440 -14.89 9.64 33.35
C LEU A 440 -13.85 10.11 34.39
N SER A 441 -13.86 11.41 34.66
CA SER A 441 -13.82 11.90 36.04
C SER A 441 -14.71 13.12 36.17
N GLU A 442 -15.86 12.92 36.80
CA GLU A 442 -16.59 14.02 37.43
C GLU A 442 -15.64 14.71 38.40
N GLY A 443 -15.20 15.95 38.09
CA GLY A 443 -14.53 16.75 39.11
C GLY A 443 -13.41 17.69 38.70
N ASP A 444 -13.28 18.13 37.45
CA ASP A 444 -12.41 19.31 37.18
C ASP A 444 -13.16 20.35 36.34
N GLN A 445 -13.91 21.21 37.03
CA GLN A 445 -14.40 22.48 36.49
C GLN A 445 -13.19 23.41 36.30
N ARG A 446 -12.46 23.23 35.21
CA ARG A 446 -11.55 24.25 34.69
C ARG A 446 -12.16 24.84 33.43
N THR A 447 -12.50 26.12 33.56
CA THR A 447 -13.03 27.03 32.55
C THR A 447 -12.50 26.79 31.14
N PRO A 448 -13.34 26.89 30.08
CA PRO A 448 -12.87 26.81 28.71
C PRO A 448 -11.97 28.02 28.44
N ARG A 449 -10.67 27.78 28.23
CA ARG A 449 -9.79 28.80 27.67
C ARG A 449 -10.20 28.99 26.21
N ASP A 450 -10.73 30.18 25.91
CA ASP A 450 -10.83 30.72 24.55
C ASP A 450 -9.43 30.82 23.93
N SER A 451 -8.90 29.72 23.39
CA SER A 451 -7.77 29.75 22.46
C SER A 451 -8.30 29.49 21.05
N LYS A 452 -8.38 30.56 20.24
CA LYS A 452 -8.56 30.49 18.78
C LYS A 452 -7.38 29.81 18.04
N GLY A 453 -6.71 28.83 18.66
CA GLY A 453 -5.47 28.22 18.16
C GLY A 453 -5.46 26.73 18.41
N PHE A 454 -5.12 25.97 17.36
CA PHE A 454 -4.84 24.53 17.36
C PHE A 454 -5.89 23.60 17.99
N SER A 455 -6.93 23.26 17.22
CA SER A 455 -7.81 22.13 17.57
C SER A 455 -7.23 20.82 17.02
N ALA A 456 -6.40 20.14 17.82
CA ALA A 456 -5.71 18.90 17.42
C ALA A 456 -6.68 17.83 16.91
N LEU A 457 -7.85 17.71 17.54
CA LEU A 457 -8.91 16.80 17.12
C LEU A 457 -9.42 17.18 15.73
N GLU A 458 -9.86 18.42 15.51
CA GLU A 458 -10.37 18.86 14.21
C GLU A 458 -9.35 18.66 13.09
N ILE A 459 -8.07 18.96 13.36
CA ILE A 459 -6.96 18.77 12.43
C ILE A 459 -6.75 17.29 12.09
N ALA A 460 -6.77 16.40 13.08
CA ALA A 460 -6.66 14.96 12.88
C ALA A 460 -7.84 14.41 12.07
N LEU A 461 -9.07 14.86 12.38
CA LEU A 461 -10.28 14.46 11.66
C LEU A 461 -10.27 14.95 10.21
N ALA A 462 -9.87 16.19 9.96
CA ALA A 462 -9.71 16.73 8.62
C ALA A 462 -8.69 15.91 7.82
N SER A 463 -7.56 15.55 8.44
CA SER A 463 -6.54 14.71 7.83
C SER A 463 -7.04 13.30 7.52
N ALA A 464 -7.83 12.68 8.41
CA ALA A 464 -8.44 11.38 8.17
C ALA A 464 -9.42 11.40 6.98
N ARG A 465 -10.21 12.48 6.84
CA ARG A 465 -11.11 12.68 5.69
C ARG A 465 -10.35 12.91 4.39
N THR A 466 -9.23 13.63 4.43
CA THR A 466 -8.36 13.76 3.24
C THR A 466 -7.74 12.42 2.86
N ILE A 467 -7.35 11.58 3.81
CA ILE A 467 -6.92 10.19 3.54
C ILE A 467 -8.05 9.39 2.85
N ALA A 468 -9.30 9.54 3.25
CA ALA A 468 -10.44 8.92 2.57
C ALA A 468 -10.56 9.38 1.11
N THR A 469 -10.41 10.67 0.85
CA THR A 469 -10.44 11.24 -0.51
C THR A 469 -9.29 10.69 -1.38
N LEU A 470 -8.06 10.67 -0.85
CA LEU A 470 -6.89 10.13 -1.54
C LEU A 470 -7.04 8.61 -1.80
N THR A 471 -7.60 7.88 -0.85
CA THR A 471 -7.87 6.43 -0.98
C THR A 471 -8.91 6.17 -2.08
N GLN A 472 -9.98 6.96 -2.12
CA GLN A 472 -10.99 6.86 -3.17
C GLN A 472 -10.39 7.11 -4.55
N GLN A 473 -9.52 8.11 -4.67
CA GLN A 473 -8.84 8.38 -5.92
C GLN A 473 -7.91 7.25 -6.34
N LEU A 474 -7.10 6.72 -5.40
CA LEU A 474 -6.23 5.57 -5.66
C LEU A 474 -7.05 4.37 -6.16
N ARG A 475 -8.19 4.11 -5.51
CA ARG A 475 -9.12 3.04 -5.91
C ARG A 475 -9.70 3.25 -7.31
N VAL A 476 -10.19 4.45 -7.61
CA VAL A 476 -10.82 4.75 -8.91
C VAL A 476 -9.80 4.64 -10.05
N GLU A 477 -8.58 5.12 -9.82
CA GLU A 477 -7.56 5.14 -10.86
C GLU A 477 -6.86 3.78 -11.02
N TYR A 478 -6.59 3.05 -9.94
CA TYR A 478 -5.69 1.88 -9.98
C TYR A 478 -6.25 0.62 -9.29
N GLY A 479 -7.44 0.70 -8.68
CA GLY A 479 -7.93 -0.31 -7.76
C GLY A 479 -7.13 -0.36 -6.46
N MET A 480 -7.51 -1.26 -5.55
CA MET A 480 -6.78 -1.50 -4.29
C MET A 480 -5.96 -2.79 -4.31
N GLU A 481 -6.04 -3.55 -5.41
CA GLU A 481 -5.34 -4.84 -5.60
C GLU A 481 -3.82 -4.72 -5.73
N HIS A 482 -3.30 -3.52 -5.98
CA HIS A 482 -1.86 -3.24 -6.02
C HIS A 482 -1.48 -2.10 -5.07
N ALA A 483 -2.38 -1.72 -4.14
CA ALA A 483 -2.08 -0.70 -3.15
C ALA A 483 -0.85 -1.09 -2.34
N HIS A 484 0.05 -0.13 -2.15
CA HIS A 484 1.26 -0.29 -1.33
C HIS A 484 0.88 -0.55 0.14
N GLN A 485 1.71 -1.31 0.85
CA GLN A 485 1.49 -1.64 2.27
C GLN A 485 1.28 -0.40 3.17
N PHE A 486 1.94 0.72 2.86
CA PHE A 486 1.76 1.97 3.62
C PHE A 486 0.32 2.52 3.53
N ALA A 487 -0.40 2.25 2.43
CA ALA A 487 -1.81 2.62 2.31
C ALA A 487 -2.66 1.88 3.35
N MET A 488 -2.36 0.60 3.65
CA MET A 488 -3.03 -0.16 4.71
C MET A 488 -2.87 0.53 6.07
N TYR A 489 -1.64 0.93 6.42
CA TYR A 489 -1.37 1.67 7.65
C TYR A 489 -2.16 2.99 7.68
N SER A 490 -2.10 3.78 6.62
CA SER A 490 -2.75 5.09 6.54
C SER A 490 -4.28 5.00 6.63
N VAL A 491 -4.88 4.04 5.93
CA VAL A 491 -6.33 3.77 5.95
C VAL A 491 -6.76 3.30 7.33
N ASN A 492 -6.02 2.37 7.95
CA ASN A 492 -6.32 1.89 9.31
C ASN A 492 -6.23 3.02 10.34
N LEU A 493 -5.18 3.84 10.26
CA LEU A 493 -5.02 5.04 11.11
C LEU A 493 -6.22 5.98 10.96
N ALA A 494 -6.61 6.33 9.73
CA ALA A 494 -7.76 7.20 9.47
C ALA A 494 -9.08 6.61 9.97
N LEU A 495 -9.31 5.32 9.76
CA LEU A 495 -10.50 4.61 10.27
C LEU A 495 -10.62 4.72 11.80
N PHE A 496 -9.53 4.48 12.52
CA PHE A 496 -9.52 4.58 13.97
C PHE A 496 -9.60 6.02 14.48
N THR A 497 -9.06 6.99 13.74
CA THR A 497 -9.24 8.41 14.02
C THR A 497 -10.72 8.82 13.89
N LEU A 498 -11.45 8.34 12.87
CA LEU A 498 -12.89 8.60 12.73
C LEU A 498 -13.71 7.85 13.79
N LEU A 499 -13.35 6.59 14.08
CA LEU A 499 -14.02 5.74 15.06
C LEU A 499 -13.95 6.30 16.49
N GLY A 500 -12.85 6.97 16.83
CA GLY A 500 -12.59 7.52 18.16
C GLY A 500 -13.45 8.74 18.54
N GLN A 501 -14.27 9.28 17.65
CA GLN A 501 -15.13 10.44 17.94
C GLN A 501 -16.37 10.04 18.76
N ASP A 502 -16.76 10.82 19.76
CA ASP A 502 -18.03 10.58 20.48
C ASP A 502 -19.25 10.62 19.55
N THR A 503 -19.18 11.42 18.50
CA THR A 503 -20.20 11.57 17.45
C THR A 503 -20.03 10.59 16.27
N PHE A 504 -19.27 9.50 16.46
CA PHE A 504 -19.03 8.52 15.41
C PHE A 504 -20.34 8.08 14.75
N ASP A 505 -20.37 8.10 13.41
CA ASP A 505 -21.49 7.63 12.61
C ASP A 505 -21.00 6.53 11.66
N ILE A 506 -21.51 5.31 11.84
CA ILE A 506 -21.18 4.16 10.98
C ILE A 506 -21.64 4.36 9.53
N LEU A 507 -22.57 5.29 9.28
CA LEU A 507 -23.06 5.65 7.94
C LEU A 507 -22.27 6.80 7.31
N ASP A 508 -21.22 7.32 7.98
CA ASP A 508 -20.36 8.34 7.42
C ASP A 508 -19.71 7.86 6.11
N ARG A 509 -19.81 8.69 5.07
CA ARG A 509 -19.37 8.32 3.72
C ARG A 509 -17.87 8.07 3.64
N ASP A 510 -17.06 8.89 4.32
CA ASP A 510 -15.60 8.75 4.30
C ASP A 510 -15.19 7.48 5.05
N PHE A 511 -15.86 7.20 6.18
CA PHE A 511 -15.69 5.96 6.92
C PHE A 511 -16.04 4.71 6.10
N LEU A 512 -17.19 4.71 5.40
CA LEU A 512 -17.62 3.60 4.55
C LEU A 512 -16.67 3.39 3.36
N THR A 513 -16.16 4.47 2.77
CA THR A 513 -15.18 4.44 1.69
C THR A 513 -13.87 3.80 2.14
N LEU A 514 -13.35 4.23 3.30
CA LEU A 514 -12.14 3.67 3.90
C LEU A 514 -12.34 2.20 4.32
N THR A 515 -13.51 1.85 4.88
CA THR A 515 -13.84 0.48 5.29
C THR A 515 -13.82 -0.46 4.09
N SER A 516 -14.44 -0.02 2.99
CA SER A 516 -14.47 -0.76 1.74
C SER A 516 -13.07 -0.94 1.14
N ALA A 517 -12.27 0.11 1.10
CA ALA A 517 -10.87 0.02 0.66
C ALA A 517 -10.02 -0.91 1.56
N MET A 518 -10.17 -0.78 2.88
CA MET A 518 -9.48 -1.62 3.86
C MET A 518 -9.81 -3.10 3.67
N SER A 519 -11.06 -3.44 3.36
CA SER A 519 -11.47 -4.84 3.14
C SER A 519 -10.70 -5.52 2.00
N ILE A 520 -10.37 -4.78 0.95
CA ILE A 520 -9.60 -5.26 -0.21
C ILE A 520 -8.10 -5.34 0.13
N ILE A 521 -7.56 -4.32 0.79
CA ILE A 521 -6.12 -4.32 1.14
C ILE A 521 -5.82 -5.42 2.18
N ALA A 522 -6.69 -5.55 3.18
CA ALA A 522 -6.55 -6.47 4.29
C ALA A 522 -6.48 -7.93 3.87
N CYS A 523 -7.26 -8.33 2.86
CA CYS A 523 -7.37 -9.73 2.46
C CYS A 523 -6.05 -10.29 1.87
N ARG A 524 -5.11 -9.42 1.51
CA ARG A 524 -3.87 -9.71 0.76
C ARG A 524 -2.66 -10.06 1.62
N SER A 525 -2.72 -9.85 2.94
CA SER A 525 -1.64 -10.23 3.87
C SER A 525 -2.22 -10.81 5.16
N GLN A 526 -1.42 -11.59 5.89
CA GLN A 526 -1.85 -12.14 7.16
C GLN A 526 -2.06 -11.02 8.20
N LEU A 527 -1.14 -10.05 8.25
CA LEU A 527 -1.31 -8.85 9.08
C LEU A 527 -2.60 -8.10 8.75
N GLY A 528 -2.87 -7.87 7.47
CA GLY A 528 -4.06 -7.14 7.03
C GLY A 528 -5.34 -7.80 7.52
N ARG A 529 -5.42 -9.14 7.43
CA ARG A 529 -6.53 -9.93 7.95
C ARG A 529 -6.72 -9.72 9.45
N HIS A 530 -5.65 -9.85 10.22
CA HIS A 530 -5.66 -9.62 11.68
C HIS A 530 -6.13 -8.21 12.04
N LEU A 531 -5.59 -7.18 11.39
CA LEU A 531 -5.98 -5.79 11.63
C LEU A 531 -7.44 -5.51 11.26
N PHE A 532 -7.92 -6.08 10.15
CA PHE A 532 -9.31 -5.91 9.73
C PHE A 532 -10.28 -6.58 10.71
N HIS A 533 -9.90 -7.73 11.27
CA HIS A 533 -10.67 -8.38 12.33
C HIS A 533 -10.75 -7.49 13.59
N LEU A 534 -9.61 -6.95 14.04
CA LEU A 534 -9.58 -6.02 15.18
C LEU A 534 -10.43 -4.77 14.94
N PHE A 535 -10.30 -4.17 13.75
CA PHE A 535 -11.13 -3.04 13.32
C PHE A 535 -12.62 -3.37 13.37
N LYS A 536 -13.02 -4.51 12.81
CA LYS A 536 -14.41 -4.97 12.79
C LYS A 536 -14.98 -5.09 14.21
N LEU A 537 -14.23 -5.67 15.15
CA LEU A 537 -14.65 -5.76 16.56
C LEU A 537 -14.79 -4.38 17.21
N SER A 538 -13.85 -3.47 16.96
CA SER A 538 -13.91 -2.09 17.46
C SER A 538 -15.07 -1.28 16.90
N VAL A 539 -15.53 -1.55 15.67
CA VAL A 539 -16.73 -0.91 15.13
C VAL A 539 -18.00 -1.50 15.76
N ARG A 540 -18.05 -2.83 15.94
CA ARG A 540 -19.19 -3.51 16.59
C ARG A 540 -19.41 -3.03 18.02
N SER A 541 -18.35 -2.75 18.78
CA SER A 541 -18.46 -2.24 20.16
C SER A 541 -19.13 -0.86 20.26
N ARG A 542 -19.28 -0.12 19.16
CA ARG A 542 -20.04 1.14 19.11
C ARG A 542 -21.56 0.93 19.01
N ASN A 543 -22.02 -0.31 18.86
CA ASN A 543 -23.43 -0.69 18.88
C ASN A 543 -24.31 0.04 17.83
N GLN A 544 -23.77 0.35 16.66
CA GLN A 544 -24.51 0.99 15.55
C GLN A 544 -24.91 0.01 14.44
N GLY A 545 -24.71 -1.30 14.62
CA GLY A 545 -24.95 -2.32 13.59
C GLY A 545 -26.38 -2.33 13.05
N ASP A 546 -27.41 -2.13 13.88
CA ASP A 546 -28.80 -2.08 13.41
C ASP A 546 -29.07 -0.91 12.43
N ARG A 547 -28.37 0.22 12.57
CA ARG A 547 -28.48 1.35 11.64
C ARG A 547 -27.96 0.98 10.24
N VAL A 548 -26.91 0.17 10.17
CA VAL A 548 -26.35 -0.36 8.92
C VAL A 548 -27.35 -1.29 8.24
N GLN A 549 -28.00 -2.15 9.02
CA GLN A 549 -29.00 -3.10 8.49
C GLN A 549 -30.23 -2.39 7.90
N GLN A 550 -30.66 -1.30 8.54
CA GLN A 550 -31.86 -0.55 8.15
C GLN A 550 -31.62 0.42 6.98
N SER A 551 -30.37 0.74 6.64
CA SER A 551 -30.07 1.70 5.59
C SER A 551 -30.16 1.05 4.20
N GLU A 552 -30.94 1.64 3.30
CA GLU A 552 -31.02 1.24 1.88
C GLU A 552 -29.76 1.69 1.10
N GLU A 553 -29.05 2.70 1.58
CA GLU A 553 -27.87 3.25 0.92
C GLU A 553 -26.60 2.42 1.15
N VAL A 554 -26.63 1.50 2.12
CA VAL A 554 -25.49 0.65 2.46
C VAL A 554 -25.52 -0.64 1.64
N PRO A 555 -24.42 -0.97 0.93
CA PRO A 555 -24.34 -2.18 0.13
C PRO A 555 -24.35 -3.46 0.99
N PRO A 556 -24.78 -4.59 0.40
CA PRO A 556 -24.92 -5.87 1.12
C PRO A 556 -23.64 -6.33 1.82
N GLY A 557 -22.46 -6.14 1.20
CA GLY A 557 -21.20 -6.56 1.78
C GLY A 557 -20.81 -5.81 3.07
N ILE A 558 -21.20 -4.53 3.22
CA ILE A 558 -21.01 -3.78 4.46
C ILE A 558 -22.06 -4.20 5.50
N LYS A 559 -23.29 -4.50 5.08
CA LYS A 559 -24.34 -5.05 5.95
C LYS A 559 -23.92 -6.39 6.55
N GLU A 560 -23.33 -7.28 5.76
CA GLU A 560 -22.77 -8.55 6.22
C GLU A 560 -21.66 -8.30 7.27
N LEU A 561 -20.74 -7.38 6.99
CA LEU A 561 -19.59 -7.08 7.85
C LEU A 561 -19.99 -6.65 9.27
N PHE A 562 -21.01 -5.80 9.39
CA PHE A 562 -21.48 -5.24 10.66
C PHE A 562 -22.84 -5.80 11.10
N GLN A 563 -23.16 -7.04 10.74
CA GLN A 563 -24.36 -7.72 11.23
C GLN A 563 -24.28 -7.90 12.77
N PRO A 564 -25.36 -7.59 13.53
CA PRO A 564 -25.39 -7.80 14.97
C PRO A 564 -25.28 -9.29 15.33
N ASP A 565 -24.48 -9.61 16.36
CA ASP A 565 -24.22 -11.00 16.80
C ASP A 565 -25.50 -11.73 17.23
N SER A 566 -26.51 -11.00 17.73
CA SER A 566 -27.83 -11.55 18.08
C SER A 566 -28.63 -12.13 16.90
N LYS A 567 -28.22 -11.82 15.67
CA LYS A 567 -28.85 -12.29 14.41
C LYS A 567 -27.95 -13.24 13.61
N ALA A 568 -26.70 -13.46 14.04
CA ALA A 568 -25.74 -14.31 13.32
C ALA A 568 -25.96 -15.80 13.67
N GLN A 569 -26.57 -16.56 12.76
CA GLN A 569 -26.70 -18.03 12.90
C GLN A 569 -25.45 -18.79 12.40
N VAL A 570 -24.56 -18.13 11.67
CA VAL A 570 -23.35 -18.70 11.05
C VAL A 570 -22.20 -17.71 11.28
N PRO A 571 -20.97 -18.17 11.61
CA PRO A 571 -19.78 -17.32 11.65
C PRO A 571 -19.61 -16.60 10.32
N ASP A 572 -19.39 -15.29 10.33
CA ASP A 572 -19.20 -14.56 9.09
C ASP A 572 -17.84 -14.86 8.46
N ARG A 573 -17.70 -14.56 7.16
CA ARG A 573 -16.53 -14.96 6.39
C ARG A 573 -15.21 -14.35 6.87
N TRP A 574 -15.25 -13.26 7.65
CA TRP A 574 -14.07 -12.61 8.22
C TRP A 574 -13.68 -13.16 9.59
N ASP A 575 -14.47 -14.03 10.20
CA ASP A 575 -14.10 -14.63 11.49
C ASP A 575 -12.87 -15.55 11.35
N LYS A 576 -12.65 -16.13 10.16
CA LYS A 576 -11.41 -16.84 9.81
C LYS A 576 -10.18 -15.95 9.88
N TYR A 577 -10.33 -14.62 9.82
CA TYR A 577 -9.22 -13.71 9.97
C TYR A 577 -8.69 -13.68 11.42
N ALA A 578 -9.42 -14.22 12.39
CA ALA A 578 -8.92 -14.41 13.75
C ALA A 578 -7.91 -15.57 13.86
N GLU A 579 -7.86 -16.49 12.88
CA GLU A 579 -6.98 -17.65 12.92
C GLU A 579 -5.50 -17.22 13.03
N GLY A 580 -4.83 -17.71 14.07
CA GLY A 580 -3.41 -17.44 14.34
C GLY A 580 -3.13 -16.25 15.26
N LEU A 581 -4.11 -15.41 15.61
CA LEU A 581 -3.93 -14.37 16.65
C LEU A 581 -3.56 -14.98 18.01
N THR A 582 -4.12 -16.16 18.30
CA THR A 582 -3.89 -16.96 19.52
C THR A 582 -2.43 -17.40 19.72
N LYS A 583 -1.60 -17.46 18.66
CA LYS A 583 -0.20 -17.89 18.76
C LYS A 583 0.78 -16.77 19.11
N ILE A 584 0.38 -15.50 18.95
CA ILE A 584 1.27 -14.33 19.09
C ILE A 584 1.23 -13.76 20.52
N ASP A 585 0.14 -14.01 21.26
CA ASP A 585 0.00 -13.50 22.62
C ASP A 585 0.69 -14.33 23.70
N GLY A 586 1.03 -15.60 23.45
CA GLY A 586 1.56 -16.50 24.49
C GLY A 586 0.58 -16.76 25.65
N GLU A 587 -0.54 -16.05 25.68
CA GLU A 587 -1.66 -16.27 26.56
C GLU A 587 -2.62 -17.27 25.93
N GLN A 588 -2.98 -18.31 26.68
CA GLN A 588 -4.12 -19.17 26.38
C GLN A 588 -5.47 -18.39 26.35
N SER A 589 -5.45 -17.08 26.65
CA SER A 589 -6.61 -16.21 26.89
C SER A 589 -7.39 -15.80 25.64
N TYR A 590 -6.82 -15.86 24.42
CA TYR A 590 -7.53 -15.34 23.24
C TYR A 590 -8.74 -16.21 22.84
N VAL A 591 -8.69 -17.53 23.07
CA VAL A 591 -9.86 -18.42 22.83
C VAL A 591 -10.85 -18.36 23.98
N ASP A 592 -10.37 -18.30 25.22
CA ASP A 592 -11.21 -18.23 26.43
C ASP A 592 -11.98 -16.89 26.48
N HIS A 593 -11.35 -15.76 26.14
CA HIS A 593 -12.02 -14.45 26.06
C HIS A 593 -12.89 -14.27 24.81
N PHE A 594 -12.59 -14.94 23.69
CA PHE A 594 -13.44 -14.92 22.50
C PHE A 594 -14.77 -15.66 22.72
N GLN A 595 -14.78 -16.72 23.54
CA GLN A 595 -16.01 -17.44 23.89
C GLN A 595 -16.84 -16.74 24.97
N ASP A 596 -16.19 -16.01 25.89
CA ASP A 596 -16.87 -15.39 27.03
C ASP A 596 -17.29 -13.92 26.79
N ASP A 597 -16.52 -13.10 26.06
CA ASP A 597 -16.86 -11.71 25.71
C ASP A 597 -16.12 -11.18 24.45
N PRO A 598 -16.71 -11.29 23.25
CA PRO A 598 -16.15 -10.75 22.01
C PRO A 598 -15.89 -9.24 22.03
N GLN A 599 -16.56 -8.47 22.90
CA GLN A 599 -16.39 -7.02 23.02
C GLN A 599 -15.14 -6.64 23.83
N ALA A 600 -14.67 -7.51 24.72
CA ALA A 600 -13.43 -7.29 25.49
C ALA A 600 -12.16 -7.26 24.62
N LEU A 601 -12.23 -7.81 23.40
CA LEU A 601 -11.15 -7.82 22.41
C LEU A 601 -11.12 -6.57 21.52
N ALA A 602 -12.13 -5.69 21.59
CA ALA A 602 -12.14 -4.43 20.86
C ALA A 602 -10.99 -3.54 21.32
N THR A 603 -10.26 -2.94 20.38
CA THR A 603 -9.32 -1.88 20.73
C THR A 603 -10.09 -0.64 21.18
N SER A 604 -9.81 -0.20 22.41
CA SER A 604 -10.51 0.89 23.12
C SER A 604 -10.20 2.28 22.57
N GLY A 605 -9.19 2.40 21.69
CA GLY A 605 -8.83 3.66 21.04
C GLY A 605 -7.62 3.53 20.12
N LEU A 606 -7.26 4.65 19.48
CA LEU A 606 -6.21 4.70 18.46
C LEU A 606 -4.84 4.26 18.99
N HIS A 607 -4.50 4.60 20.24
CA HIS A 607 -3.22 4.21 20.83
C HIS A 607 -3.08 2.69 20.99
N GLU A 608 -4.11 2.03 21.49
CA GLU A 608 -4.12 0.57 21.64
C GLU A 608 -4.06 -0.11 20.27
N MET A 609 -4.78 0.42 19.28
CA MET A 609 -4.68 -0.07 17.90
C MET A 609 -3.24 0.01 17.37
N LEU A 610 -2.56 1.15 17.55
CA LEU A 610 -1.18 1.32 17.10
C LEU A 610 -0.22 0.34 17.80
N GLN A 611 -0.41 0.07 19.10
CA GLN A 611 0.39 -0.93 19.82
C GLN A 611 0.16 -2.35 19.28
N ARG A 612 -1.11 -2.73 19.04
CA ARG A 612 -1.43 -4.05 18.46
C ARG A 612 -0.90 -4.17 17.03
N TYR A 613 -1.01 -3.11 16.23
CA TYR A 613 -0.42 -3.06 14.89
C TYR A 613 1.09 -3.26 14.97
N GLU A 614 1.80 -2.46 15.78
CA GLU A 614 3.25 -2.57 15.95
C GLU A 614 3.67 -4.00 16.28
N ARG A 615 3.02 -4.62 17.27
CA ARG A 615 3.31 -5.99 17.70
C ARG A 615 3.05 -7.03 16.62
N LEU A 616 1.95 -6.90 15.89
CA LEU A 616 1.58 -7.83 14.81
C LEU A 616 2.41 -7.64 13.54
N SER A 617 3.02 -6.46 13.35
CA SER A 617 3.78 -6.12 12.15
C SER A 617 5.27 -6.26 12.38
N VAL A 618 5.85 -5.40 13.23
CA VAL A 618 7.30 -5.25 13.39
C VAL A 618 7.84 -5.91 14.66
N GLY A 619 6.96 -6.26 15.60
CA GLY A 619 7.27 -6.89 16.89
C GLY A 619 7.54 -5.91 18.02
N LYS A 620 8.07 -6.41 19.14
CA LYS A 620 8.47 -5.60 20.30
C LYS A 620 9.89 -5.08 20.15
N GLU A 621 10.05 -3.76 20.22
CA GLU A 621 11.37 -3.10 20.14
C GLU A 621 12.32 -3.56 21.26
N ASP A 622 11.81 -3.87 22.45
CA ASP A 622 12.61 -4.19 23.65
C ASP A 622 13.32 -5.57 23.56
N GLU A 623 12.72 -6.56 22.88
CA GLU A 623 13.30 -7.91 22.75
C GLU A 623 14.56 -7.93 21.86
N TRP A 624 14.75 -6.92 21.01
CA TRP A 624 15.99 -6.77 20.23
C TRP A 624 17.22 -6.58 21.12
N ARG A 625 17.09 -5.89 22.26
CA ARG A 625 18.22 -5.64 23.16
C ARG A 625 18.74 -6.94 23.80
N ASP A 626 17.86 -7.91 24.05
CA ASP A 626 18.20 -9.19 24.67
C ASP A 626 18.77 -10.22 23.70
N ARG A 627 18.55 -10.05 22.38
CA ARG A 627 19.17 -10.90 21.34
C ARG A 627 20.61 -10.51 21.00
N ARG A 628 21.14 -9.42 21.58
CA ARG A 628 22.58 -9.15 21.54
C ARG A 628 23.32 -10.20 22.36
N PRO A 629 24.38 -10.84 21.83
CA PRO A 629 25.31 -11.56 22.68
C PRO A 629 25.83 -10.61 23.76
N LYS A 630 25.59 -10.93 25.04
CA LYS A 630 26.25 -10.25 26.16
C LYS A 630 27.75 -10.48 26.03
N GLY A 631 28.43 -9.53 25.40
CA GLY A 631 29.88 -9.62 25.25
C GLY A 631 30.41 -8.65 24.22
N VAL A 632 30.49 -7.36 24.57
CA VAL A 632 31.73 -6.57 24.52
C VAL A 632 31.57 -5.46 25.56
N THR A 633 32.24 -5.62 26.70
CA THR A 633 32.54 -4.52 27.62
C THR A 633 33.35 -3.47 26.87
N HIS A 634 32.87 -2.24 26.85
CA HIS A 634 33.66 -1.08 26.45
C HIS A 634 34.94 -1.00 27.28
N PHE A 635 36.08 -0.95 26.59
CA PHE A 635 37.25 -0.19 27.02
C PHE A 635 37.53 0.86 25.95
#